data_AF-A0A671QR26-F1
#
_entry.id   AF-A0A671QR26-F1
#
_cell.length_a   1.000
_cell.length_b   1.000
_cell.length_c   1.000
_cell.angle_alpha   90.00
_cell.angle_beta   90.00
_cell.angle_gamma   90.00
#
_symmetry.space_group_name_H-M   'P 1'
#
loop_
_entity.id
_entity.type
_entity.pdbx_description
1 polymer ?
#
loop_
_entity_poly.entity_id
_entity_poly.type
_entity_poly.pdbx_seq_one_letter_code
_entity_poly.pdbx_strand_id
1 'polypeptide(L)'
;VASIMSDPAADLPFFYGSISRSEAEEHLKLAGMGDGHFLLRQCLRSLGGYVLSLVWNLEFYHYSIEKQLNGTYCIAGGKPHCGPAELCEYYSKDPDGLMCTLRKPCLRTADTPIKAGVFDSLRDNMLREYVRQTWNLEGEAMEQAVISQAPQLEKLIATTAHEKMPWFHGKIPRQEGERRLYSGSQPDGKFLVREREEFGTYALSLTYGKTVYHYQILHDKSGKCAMPEGTKFDTVWQLVEYLKMKPDGLVTVLREPCINQSNAVSGINFNVKNILYKTYISSPKQQISVYTYEQSVLGLYMVRLQIPSGAEPPRPSLPMDHDAFISPYDDPNECKKKSLFIKRDKLMIDEVELGSGNFGCVKKGVFKMESKQIDVAIKVLKNENEKSVKDEMMREAHIMHQLSDPFIVRMIGVCEAEVLMLVMEMAPAGPLNKFLSGKKDQVTMENIVMLMHQVSMGMKYLEERNFVHRDLAARNVLLVNQQYAKISDFGLSKALGADDNYYKARTGGKWPLKWYAPECIQFHKFSSKSDVWSFGITMWEAFSYGGKPYKKMKGPEVMSFIESGSRMDCPAGCPETMHELMKECWTYKHEERPGFVKVEEKMRNFYYSISKKIPDYMKTENGEPPK
;
A
#
# COMPACT_ATOMS: atom_id res chain seq x y z
N VAL A 1 16.69 9.20 3.81
CA VAL A 1 15.59 8.23 3.65
C VAL A 1 15.68 7.70 2.23
N ALA A 2 15.87 6.39 2.03
CA ALA A 2 15.89 5.81 0.69
C ALA A 2 14.52 6.05 0.02
N SER A 3 14.52 6.35 -1.29
CA SER A 3 13.27 6.59 -2.02
C SER A 3 12.37 5.34 -1.96
N ILE A 4 11.07 5.56 -1.72
CA ILE A 4 10.08 4.48 -1.50
C ILE A 4 9.74 3.77 -2.81
N MET A 5 9.96 4.46 -3.93
CA MET A 5 9.72 3.97 -5.28
C MET A 5 10.94 4.27 -6.12
N SER A 6 11.67 3.22 -6.53
CA SER A 6 12.65 3.38 -7.59
C SER A 6 11.97 3.88 -8.86
N ASP A 7 12.61 4.83 -9.55
CA ASP A 7 12.19 5.22 -10.89
C ASP A 7 12.07 3.95 -11.76
N PRO A 8 11.02 3.77 -12.57
CA PRO A 8 10.89 2.58 -13.44
C PRO A 8 12.09 2.32 -14.36
N ALA A 9 12.91 3.35 -14.62
CA ALA A 9 14.15 3.24 -15.38
C ALA A 9 15.40 3.03 -14.50
N ALA A 10 15.28 3.01 -13.16
CA ALA A 10 16.43 2.95 -12.25
C ALA A 10 17.31 1.71 -12.44
N ASP A 11 16.68 0.57 -12.77
CA ASP A 11 17.37 -0.70 -13.03
C ASP A 11 18.02 -0.73 -14.43
N LEU A 12 17.72 0.25 -15.30
CA LEU A 12 18.31 0.32 -16.63
C LEU A 12 19.75 0.85 -16.54
N PRO A 13 20.75 0.11 -17.02
CA PRO A 13 22.15 0.50 -16.91
C PRO A 13 22.51 1.72 -17.78
N PHE A 14 21.65 2.10 -18.72
CA PHE A 14 21.79 3.26 -19.61
C PHE A 14 20.88 4.44 -19.22
N PHE A 15 20.26 4.39 -18.03
CA PHE A 15 19.48 5.49 -17.49
C PHE A 15 20.32 6.37 -16.54
N TYR A 16 20.43 7.66 -16.83
CA TYR A 16 21.33 8.59 -16.11
C TYR A 16 20.62 9.48 -15.07
N GLY A 17 19.29 9.40 -14.95
CA GLY A 17 18.53 10.30 -14.07
C GLY A 17 18.42 11.72 -14.64
N SER A 18 18.43 12.71 -13.76
CA SER A 18 18.24 14.14 -14.07
C SER A 18 19.51 14.83 -14.55
N ILE A 19 20.06 14.35 -15.66
CA ILE A 19 21.16 15.02 -16.38
C ILE A 19 20.63 16.01 -17.42
N SER A 20 21.41 17.07 -17.66
CA SER A 20 21.17 18.07 -18.69
C SER A 20 21.37 17.51 -20.11
N ARG A 21 20.91 18.26 -21.11
CA ARG A 21 21.15 17.92 -22.51
C ARG A 21 22.65 17.87 -22.84
N SER A 22 23.44 18.83 -22.34
CA SER A 22 24.88 18.88 -22.58
C SER A 22 25.62 17.71 -21.93
N GLU A 23 25.28 17.34 -20.69
CA GLU A 23 25.85 16.16 -20.02
C GLU A 23 25.53 14.86 -20.80
N ALA A 24 24.32 14.74 -21.34
CA ALA A 24 23.94 13.60 -22.17
C ALA A 24 24.75 13.51 -23.48
N GLU A 25 24.93 14.64 -24.16
CA GLU A 25 25.76 14.72 -25.37
C GLU A 25 27.22 14.39 -25.05
N GLU A 26 27.75 14.82 -23.91
CA GLU A 26 29.10 14.48 -23.46
C GLU A 26 29.30 12.98 -23.24
N HIS A 27 28.36 12.31 -22.54
CA HIS A 27 28.41 10.86 -22.38
C HIS A 27 28.35 10.12 -23.71
N LEU A 28 27.53 10.58 -24.66
CA LEU A 28 27.45 10.00 -26.02
C LEU A 28 28.74 10.24 -26.83
N LYS A 29 29.40 11.40 -26.65
CA LYS A 29 30.73 11.67 -27.23
C LYS A 29 31.77 10.70 -26.71
N LEU A 30 31.84 10.53 -25.38
CA LEU A 30 32.76 9.60 -24.73
C LEU A 30 32.50 8.14 -25.13
N ALA A 31 31.25 7.80 -25.43
CA ALA A 31 30.87 6.47 -25.90
C ALA A 31 31.20 6.20 -27.39
N GLY A 32 31.72 7.20 -28.12
CA GLY A 32 32.26 7.05 -29.46
C GLY A 32 31.34 7.43 -30.61
N MET A 33 30.19 8.09 -30.36
CA MET A 33 29.34 8.70 -31.40
C MET A 33 28.87 7.78 -32.53
N GLY A 34 28.78 6.47 -32.32
CA GLY A 34 28.32 5.56 -33.37
C GLY A 34 26.82 5.69 -33.63
N ASP A 35 26.41 5.47 -34.87
CA ASP A 35 24.99 5.49 -35.24
C ASP A 35 24.15 4.50 -34.42
N GLY A 36 23.04 4.98 -33.88
CA GLY A 36 22.18 4.20 -32.99
C GLY A 36 22.69 4.10 -31.56
N HIS A 37 23.75 4.84 -31.18
CA HIS A 37 24.11 4.99 -29.76
C HIS A 37 23.07 5.83 -29.05
N PHE A 38 22.65 5.40 -27.86
CA PHE A 38 21.61 6.09 -27.14
C PHE A 38 21.76 6.00 -25.62
N LEU A 39 21.14 6.93 -24.92
CA LEU A 39 20.92 6.86 -23.48
C LEU A 39 19.54 7.39 -23.11
N LEU A 40 19.10 7.05 -21.91
CA LEU A 40 17.85 7.52 -21.34
C LEU A 40 18.15 8.47 -20.18
N ARG A 41 17.41 9.59 -20.10
CA ARG A 41 17.48 10.54 -18.99
C ARG A 41 16.09 11.03 -18.61
N GLN A 42 15.95 11.60 -17.43
CA GLN A 42 14.69 12.16 -16.96
C GLN A 42 14.38 13.47 -17.69
N CYS A 43 13.09 13.75 -17.91
CA CYS A 43 12.68 15.05 -18.46
C CYS A 43 12.66 16.10 -17.34
N LEU A 44 13.51 17.12 -17.45
CA LEU A 44 13.57 18.23 -16.49
C LEU A 44 12.35 19.17 -16.56
N ARG A 45 11.45 18.95 -17.52
CA ARG A 45 10.26 19.78 -17.77
C ARG A 45 8.93 19.00 -17.74
N SER A 46 8.97 17.71 -17.41
CA SER A 46 7.77 16.88 -17.30
C SER A 46 7.97 15.84 -16.21
N LEU A 47 7.15 15.91 -15.17
CA LEU A 47 7.20 14.95 -14.08
C LEU A 47 6.93 13.53 -14.59
N GLY A 48 7.79 12.58 -14.23
CA GLY A 48 7.69 11.18 -14.65
C GLY A 48 7.92 10.92 -16.14
N GLY A 49 8.23 11.96 -16.94
CA GLY A 49 8.62 11.82 -18.34
C GLY A 49 10.12 11.57 -18.49
N TYR A 50 10.52 11.09 -19.66
CA TYR A 50 11.91 10.82 -20.01
C TYR A 50 12.32 11.58 -21.27
N VAL A 51 13.60 11.56 -21.59
CA VAL A 51 14.15 11.99 -22.88
C VAL A 51 15.08 10.90 -23.37
N LEU A 52 14.78 10.37 -24.56
CA LEU A 52 15.65 9.47 -25.30
C LEU A 52 16.64 10.31 -26.10
N SER A 53 17.94 10.17 -25.82
CA SER A 53 19.00 10.87 -26.55
C SER A 53 19.73 9.88 -27.44
N LEU A 54 19.80 10.17 -28.75
CA LEU A 54 20.24 9.27 -29.81
C LEU A 54 21.30 9.94 -30.68
N VAL A 55 22.29 9.18 -31.16
CA VAL A 55 23.28 9.63 -32.14
C VAL A 55 22.96 9.06 -33.52
N TRP A 56 22.98 9.93 -34.53
CA TRP A 56 22.86 9.54 -35.94
C TRP A 56 23.63 10.53 -36.82
N ASN A 57 24.46 10.03 -37.73
CA ASN A 57 25.33 10.83 -38.60
C ASN A 57 26.18 11.86 -37.82
N LEU A 58 26.74 11.44 -36.68
CA LEU A 58 27.51 12.28 -35.76
C LEU A 58 26.75 13.47 -35.15
N GLU A 59 25.43 13.51 -35.29
CA GLU A 59 24.54 14.53 -34.71
C GLU A 59 23.70 13.94 -33.56
N PHE A 60 23.25 14.80 -32.65
CA PHE A 60 22.43 14.41 -31.50
C PHE A 60 20.94 14.69 -31.73
N TYR A 61 20.12 13.70 -31.46
CA TYR A 61 18.66 13.79 -31.49
C TYR A 61 18.09 13.51 -30.10
N HIS A 62 17.13 14.33 -29.66
CA HIS A 62 16.51 14.20 -28.35
C HIS A 62 15.00 14.12 -28.49
N TYR A 63 14.44 12.98 -28.10
CA TYR A 63 13.02 12.71 -28.19
C TYR A 63 12.40 12.74 -26.81
N SER A 64 11.43 13.62 -26.60
CA SER A 64 10.70 13.68 -25.35
C SER A 64 9.73 12.50 -25.27
N ILE A 65 9.79 11.76 -24.17
CA ILE A 65 8.90 10.66 -23.84
C ILE A 65 7.94 11.18 -22.76
N GLU A 66 6.68 11.26 -23.11
CA GLU A 66 5.64 11.73 -22.22
C GLU A 66 5.02 10.56 -21.48
N LYS A 67 4.93 10.69 -20.14
CA LYS A 67 4.04 9.85 -19.35
C LYS A 67 2.61 10.33 -19.57
N GLN A 68 1.76 9.42 -20.00
CA GLN A 68 0.33 9.62 -20.20
C GLN A 68 -0.41 9.43 -18.86
N LEU A 69 -1.61 9.98 -18.74
CA LEU A 69 -2.44 9.83 -17.52
C LEU A 69 -2.73 8.37 -17.17
N ASN A 70 -2.79 7.50 -18.18
CA ASN A 70 -2.97 6.05 -18.02
C ASN A 70 -1.71 5.30 -17.55
N GLY A 71 -0.61 6.00 -17.27
CA GLY A 71 0.65 5.42 -16.83
C GLY A 71 1.55 4.89 -17.95
N THR A 72 1.09 4.88 -19.20
CA THR A 72 1.91 4.48 -20.36
C THR A 72 2.84 5.62 -20.80
N TYR A 73 3.84 5.26 -21.61
CA TYR A 73 4.88 6.15 -22.10
C TYR A 73 4.88 6.17 -23.62
N CYS A 74 4.91 7.35 -24.23
CA CYS A 74 5.05 7.46 -25.68
C CYS A 74 5.92 8.66 -26.07
N ILE A 75 6.57 8.56 -27.23
CA ILE A 75 7.14 9.70 -27.93
C ILE A 75 6.00 10.39 -28.68
N ALA A 76 6.03 11.72 -28.84
CA ALA A 76 4.97 12.48 -29.49
C ALA A 76 4.60 11.89 -30.87
N GLY A 77 3.34 11.47 -31.03
CA GLY A 77 2.82 10.85 -32.26
C GLY A 77 3.13 9.35 -32.42
N GLY A 78 3.86 8.75 -31.47
CA GLY A 78 4.20 7.32 -31.46
C GLY A 78 3.24 6.46 -30.62
N LYS A 79 3.54 5.15 -30.56
CA LYS A 79 2.72 4.17 -29.84
C LYS A 79 2.93 4.26 -28.31
N PRO A 80 1.89 3.94 -27.51
CA PRO A 80 2.02 3.85 -26.06
C PRO A 80 2.69 2.55 -25.61
N HIS A 81 3.59 2.65 -24.64
CA HIS A 81 4.34 1.54 -24.05
C HIS A 81 4.11 1.47 -22.53
N CYS A 82 4.17 0.26 -21.95
CA CYS A 82 3.92 0.05 -20.52
C CYS A 82 5.02 0.60 -19.60
N GLY A 83 6.23 0.81 -20.13
CA GLY A 83 7.38 1.27 -19.37
C GLY A 83 8.52 1.74 -20.26
N PRO A 84 9.54 2.41 -19.67
CA PRO A 84 10.71 2.88 -20.42
C PRO A 84 11.56 1.74 -20.99
N ALA A 85 11.59 0.58 -20.31
CA ALA A 85 12.32 -0.60 -20.79
C ALA A 85 11.69 -1.15 -22.08
N GLU A 86 10.38 -1.36 -22.07
CA GLU A 86 9.61 -1.87 -23.20
C GLU A 86 9.59 -0.88 -24.38
N LEU A 87 9.59 0.43 -24.07
CA LEU A 87 9.73 1.48 -25.09
C LEU A 87 11.08 1.36 -25.80
N CYS A 88 12.18 1.28 -25.04
CA CYS A 88 13.52 1.14 -25.63
C CYS A 88 13.66 -0.17 -26.42
N GLU A 89 13.10 -1.28 -25.93
CA GLU A 89 13.13 -2.57 -26.64
C GLU A 89 12.38 -2.51 -27.98
N TYR A 90 11.24 -1.82 -28.02
CA TYR A 90 10.49 -1.60 -29.26
C TYR A 90 11.30 -0.79 -30.28
N TYR A 91 11.84 0.36 -29.88
CA TYR A 91 12.60 1.24 -30.77
C TYR A 91 13.97 0.67 -31.18
N SER A 92 14.45 -0.40 -30.53
CA SER A 92 15.58 -1.20 -31.01
C SER A 92 15.25 -2.05 -32.23
N LYS A 93 13.97 -2.42 -32.41
CA LYS A 93 13.50 -3.28 -33.51
C LYS A 93 12.90 -2.47 -34.67
N ASP A 94 12.20 -1.38 -34.37
CA ASP A 94 11.50 -0.54 -35.35
C ASP A 94 11.77 0.95 -35.04
N PRO A 95 12.29 1.76 -35.99
CA PRO A 95 12.54 3.17 -35.71
C PRO A 95 11.27 3.98 -35.51
N ASP A 96 10.12 3.59 -36.08
CA ASP A 96 8.78 4.20 -35.89
C ASP A 96 8.80 5.74 -35.67
N GLY A 97 9.42 6.46 -36.61
CA GLY A 97 9.54 7.93 -36.60
C GLY A 97 10.85 8.50 -36.01
N LEU A 98 11.71 7.68 -35.41
CA LEU A 98 13.08 8.04 -35.03
C LEU A 98 14.00 8.11 -36.26
N MET A 99 15.13 8.82 -36.13
CA MET A 99 16.12 8.89 -37.21
C MET A 99 16.73 7.52 -37.55
N CYS A 100 16.90 6.65 -36.56
CA CYS A 100 17.38 5.28 -36.72
C CYS A 100 16.93 4.40 -35.54
N THR A 101 17.10 3.07 -35.67
CA THR A 101 16.84 2.14 -34.57
C THR A 101 17.87 2.27 -33.46
N LEU A 102 17.44 1.99 -32.22
CA LEU A 102 18.32 1.96 -31.06
C LEU A 102 19.23 0.72 -31.12
N ARG A 103 20.55 0.93 -31.21
CA ARG A 103 21.53 -0.17 -31.38
C ARG A 103 22.35 -0.43 -30.13
N LYS A 104 23.13 0.57 -29.69
CA LYS A 104 24.08 0.38 -28.59
C LYS A 104 23.76 1.32 -27.43
N PRO A 105 23.34 0.79 -26.28
CA PRO A 105 23.12 1.63 -25.11
C PRO A 105 24.46 2.19 -24.60
N CYS A 106 24.49 3.47 -24.30
CA CYS A 106 25.56 4.13 -23.56
C CYS A 106 25.34 3.80 -22.07
N LEU A 107 26.14 2.85 -21.57
CA LEU A 107 26.02 2.34 -20.22
C LEU A 107 26.69 3.28 -19.22
N ARG A 108 26.08 3.44 -18.05
CA ARG A 108 26.72 4.08 -16.90
C ARG A 108 27.91 3.26 -16.43
N THR A 109 28.96 3.96 -16.04
CA THR A 109 30.09 3.39 -15.33
C THR A 109 29.79 3.31 -13.82
N ALA A 110 30.53 2.49 -13.08
CA ALA A 110 30.28 2.28 -11.65
C ALA A 110 30.45 3.56 -10.79
N ASP A 111 31.24 4.52 -11.29
CA ASP A 111 31.50 5.85 -10.72
C ASP A 111 30.46 6.91 -11.15
N THR A 112 29.55 6.59 -12.06
CA THR A 112 28.48 7.49 -12.51
C THR A 112 27.13 7.03 -11.93
N PRO A 113 26.76 7.44 -10.70
CA PRO A 113 25.46 7.12 -10.12
C PRO A 113 24.34 7.84 -10.88
N ILE A 114 23.11 7.34 -10.74
CA ILE A 114 21.91 8.03 -11.24
C ILE A 114 21.83 9.39 -10.57
N LYS A 115 21.78 10.47 -11.36
CA LYS A 115 21.69 11.83 -10.84
C LYS A 115 20.26 12.09 -10.36
N ALA A 116 20.10 12.32 -9.06
CA ALA A 116 18.81 12.66 -8.49
C ALA A 116 18.35 14.07 -8.95
N GLY A 117 17.10 14.18 -9.36
CA GLY A 117 16.43 15.40 -9.78
C GLY A 117 15.51 15.99 -8.73
N VAL A 118 15.04 17.20 -9.02
CA VAL A 118 14.03 17.92 -8.21
C VAL A 118 12.75 17.10 -8.07
N PHE A 119 12.40 16.32 -9.09
CA PHE A 119 11.19 15.50 -9.14
C PHE A 119 11.27 14.19 -8.38
N ASP A 120 12.47 13.70 -8.07
CA ASP A 120 12.66 12.39 -7.44
C ASP A 120 12.22 12.39 -5.99
N SER A 121 12.39 13.51 -5.28
CA SER A 121 11.91 13.68 -3.90
C SER A 121 10.48 14.23 -3.82
N LEU A 122 10.01 14.89 -4.89
CA LEU A 122 8.69 15.54 -4.92
C LEU A 122 7.56 14.54 -4.72
N ARG A 123 7.63 13.41 -5.43
CA ARG A 123 6.59 12.37 -5.40
C ARG A 123 6.46 11.75 -4.00
N ASP A 124 7.58 11.35 -3.41
CA ASP A 124 7.61 10.74 -2.08
C ASP A 124 7.14 11.73 -1.00
N ASN A 125 7.53 13.00 -1.12
CA ASN A 125 7.07 14.06 -0.21
C ASN A 125 5.56 14.31 -0.33
N MET A 126 5.01 14.32 -1.55
CA MET A 126 3.58 14.47 -1.77
C MET A 126 2.79 13.30 -1.18
N LEU A 127 3.25 12.06 -1.36
CA LEU A 127 2.61 10.89 -0.75
C LEU A 127 2.57 10.99 0.77
N ARG A 128 3.69 11.35 1.39
CA ARG A 128 3.78 11.55 2.85
C ARG A 128 2.88 12.65 3.34
N GLU A 129 2.91 13.80 2.67
CA GLU A 129 2.08 14.93 3.05
C GLU A 129 0.59 14.61 2.86
N TYR A 130 0.23 13.87 1.82
CA TYR A 130 -1.16 13.46 1.61
C TYR A 130 -1.64 12.56 2.73
N VAL A 131 -0.82 11.59 3.12
CA VAL A 131 -1.12 10.66 4.21
C VAL A 131 -1.22 11.41 5.54
N ARG A 132 -0.28 12.32 5.81
CA ARG A 132 -0.28 13.17 7.01
C ARG A 132 -1.55 14.03 7.09
N GLN A 133 -1.91 14.72 6.02
CA GLN A 133 -3.07 15.61 6.02
C GLN A 133 -4.41 14.85 6.07
N THR A 134 -4.48 13.66 5.47
CA THR A 134 -5.73 12.90 5.37
C THR A 134 -6.01 12.04 6.60
N TRP A 135 -4.98 11.43 7.19
CA TRP A 135 -5.12 10.49 8.31
C TRP A 135 -4.34 10.88 9.57
N ASN A 136 -3.63 12.01 9.58
CA ASN A 136 -2.82 12.46 10.72
C ASN A 136 -1.80 11.41 11.19
N LEU A 137 -1.18 10.73 10.22
CA LEU A 137 -0.19 9.69 10.48
C LEU A 137 1.23 10.24 10.42
N GLU A 138 2.08 9.74 11.31
CA GLU A 138 3.50 10.07 11.38
C GLU A 138 4.34 8.82 11.67
N GLY A 139 5.67 8.96 11.58
CA GLY A 139 6.62 7.90 11.90
C GLY A 139 6.42 6.62 11.08
N GLU A 140 6.65 5.47 11.70
CA GLU A 140 6.58 4.16 11.05
C GLU A 140 5.18 3.85 10.49
N ALA A 141 4.10 4.28 11.16
CA ALA A 141 2.74 4.07 10.67
C ALA A 141 2.50 4.79 9.33
N MET A 142 3.02 6.01 9.16
CA MET A 142 2.99 6.72 7.88
C MET A 142 3.83 6.01 6.83
N GLU A 143 5.02 5.52 7.19
CA GLU A 143 5.88 4.78 6.25
C GLU A 143 5.20 3.51 5.73
N GLN A 144 4.60 2.71 6.61
CA GLN A 144 3.86 1.50 6.24
C GLN A 144 2.62 1.82 5.39
N ALA A 145 1.94 2.94 5.67
CA ALA A 145 0.83 3.43 4.84
C ALA A 145 1.27 3.73 3.41
N VAL A 146 2.36 4.50 3.27
CA VAL A 146 2.87 4.91 1.98
C VAL A 146 3.39 3.70 1.20
N ILE A 147 4.15 2.80 1.83
CA ILE A 147 4.69 1.60 1.18
C ILE A 147 3.55 0.67 0.72
N SER A 148 2.52 0.45 1.54
CA SER A 148 1.45 -0.48 1.16
C SER A 148 0.48 0.10 0.13
N GLN A 149 0.26 1.42 0.14
CA GLN A 149 -0.80 2.07 -0.65
C GLN A 149 -0.29 3.05 -1.71
N ALA A 150 1.02 3.12 -1.98
CA ALA A 150 1.57 4.09 -2.94
C ALA A 150 0.79 4.16 -4.28
N PRO A 151 0.44 3.05 -4.95
CA PRO A 151 -0.31 3.13 -6.21
C PRO A 151 -1.71 3.76 -6.07
N GLN A 152 -2.43 3.46 -4.98
CA GLN A 152 -3.75 4.04 -4.70
C GLN A 152 -3.63 5.50 -4.31
N LEU A 153 -2.64 5.83 -3.47
CA LEU A 153 -2.37 7.21 -3.07
C LEU A 153 -1.97 8.07 -4.28
N GLU A 154 -1.18 7.54 -5.22
CA GLU A 154 -0.87 8.22 -6.48
C GLU A 154 -2.14 8.52 -7.29
N LYS A 155 -3.07 7.56 -7.41
CA LYS A 155 -4.36 7.77 -8.09
C LYS A 155 -5.22 8.84 -7.39
N LEU A 156 -5.20 8.88 -6.05
CA LEU A 156 -5.91 9.91 -5.28
C LEU A 156 -5.24 11.29 -5.41
N ILE A 157 -3.91 11.33 -5.42
CA ILE A 157 -3.13 12.54 -5.67
C ILE A 157 -3.43 13.09 -7.06
N ALA A 158 -3.51 12.20 -8.06
CA ALA A 158 -3.82 12.53 -9.44
C ALA A 158 -5.21 13.14 -9.66
N THR A 159 -6.17 12.92 -8.73
CA THR A 159 -7.58 13.25 -8.94
C THR A 159 -8.07 14.36 -8.02
N THR A 160 -8.11 14.12 -6.71
CA THR A 160 -8.87 14.96 -5.76
C THR A 160 -8.01 15.53 -4.64
N ALA A 161 -6.75 15.13 -4.51
CA ALA A 161 -5.95 15.49 -3.34
C ALA A 161 -5.72 16.99 -3.14
N HIS A 162 -5.71 17.78 -4.22
CA HIS A 162 -5.56 19.23 -4.14
C HIS A 162 -6.68 19.87 -3.28
N GLU A 163 -7.86 19.27 -3.22
CA GLU A 163 -8.98 19.75 -2.41
C GLU A 163 -8.74 19.64 -0.90
N LYS A 164 -7.91 18.66 -0.50
CA LYS A 164 -7.52 18.43 0.90
C LYS A 164 -6.40 19.34 1.35
N MET A 165 -5.76 20.07 0.43
CA MET A 165 -4.60 20.88 0.76
C MET A 165 -5.00 22.19 1.47
N PRO A 166 -4.19 22.64 2.45
CA PRO A 166 -4.53 23.83 3.25
C PRO A 166 -4.55 25.13 2.42
N TRP A 167 -3.79 25.16 1.32
CA TRP A 167 -3.71 26.29 0.37
C TRP A 167 -4.84 26.32 -0.66
N PHE A 168 -5.70 25.29 -0.72
CA PHE A 168 -6.83 25.25 -1.65
C PHE A 168 -8.10 25.79 -0.99
N HIS A 169 -8.71 26.76 -1.66
CA HIS A 169 -9.85 27.51 -1.12
C HIS A 169 -11.17 27.17 -1.83
N GLY A 170 -11.18 26.19 -2.74
CA GLY A 170 -12.35 25.85 -3.54
C GLY A 170 -12.79 26.99 -4.45
N LYS A 171 -14.09 27.03 -4.73
CA LYS A 171 -14.71 28.03 -5.62
C LYS A 171 -14.97 29.34 -4.87
N ILE A 172 -13.94 30.19 -4.79
CA ILE A 172 -14.04 31.56 -4.26
C ILE A 172 -13.79 32.62 -5.34
N PRO A 173 -14.49 33.78 -5.28
CA PRO A 173 -14.25 34.86 -6.22
C PRO A 173 -12.87 35.49 -6.00
N ARG A 174 -12.36 36.17 -7.04
CA ARG A 174 -11.04 36.83 -7.00
C ARG A 174 -10.89 37.78 -5.82
N GLN A 175 -11.89 38.62 -5.59
CA GLN A 175 -11.92 39.63 -4.52
C GLN A 175 -11.83 38.99 -3.13
N GLU A 176 -12.48 37.84 -2.92
CA GLU A 176 -12.40 37.11 -1.67
C GLU A 176 -11.00 36.48 -1.46
N GLY A 177 -10.38 35.98 -2.54
CA GLY A 177 -8.99 35.52 -2.50
C GLY A 177 -8.01 36.63 -2.13
N GLU A 178 -8.15 37.80 -2.74
CA GLU A 178 -7.37 39.00 -2.41
C GLU A 178 -7.56 39.39 -0.94
N ARG A 179 -8.81 39.47 -0.47
CA ARG A 179 -9.13 39.79 0.94
C ARG A 179 -8.46 38.84 1.93
N ARG A 180 -8.46 37.53 1.65
CA ARG A 180 -7.80 36.52 2.50
C ARG A 180 -6.28 36.67 2.51
N LEU A 181 -5.66 36.99 1.38
CA LEU A 181 -4.23 37.24 1.31
C LEU A 181 -3.81 38.51 2.05
N TYR A 182 -4.60 39.59 1.93
CA TYR A 182 -4.38 40.85 2.65
C TYR A 182 -4.66 40.74 4.16
N SER A 183 -5.41 39.73 4.59
CA SER A 183 -5.68 39.46 5.99
C SER A 183 -4.43 38.96 6.72
N GLY A 184 -4.05 39.65 7.80
CA GLY A 184 -2.89 39.31 8.64
C GLY A 184 -1.56 39.72 8.01
N SER A 185 -0.51 38.93 8.27
CA SER A 185 0.82 39.19 7.71
C SER A 185 0.83 38.97 6.18
N GLN A 186 1.58 39.82 5.47
CA GLN A 186 1.69 39.83 4.00
C GLN A 186 3.16 39.60 3.57
N PRO A 187 3.79 38.48 3.93
CA PRO A 187 5.13 38.16 3.46
C PRO A 187 5.12 37.87 1.97
N ASP A 188 6.24 38.15 1.31
CA ASP A 188 6.46 37.75 -0.07
C ASP A 188 6.40 36.23 -0.20
N GLY A 189 5.68 35.74 -1.20
CA GLY A 189 5.49 34.31 -1.39
C GLY A 189 4.23 33.74 -0.74
N LYS A 190 3.45 34.53 0.01
CA LYS A 190 2.16 34.08 0.57
C LYS A 190 1.16 33.78 -0.55
N PHE A 191 0.53 32.61 -0.55
CA PHE A 191 -0.29 32.19 -1.70
C PHE A 191 -1.55 31.39 -1.34
N LEU A 192 -2.49 31.32 -2.28
CA LEU A 192 -3.61 30.37 -2.28
C LEU A 192 -3.98 29.96 -3.70
N VAL A 193 -4.63 28.82 -3.84
CA VAL A 193 -5.24 28.36 -5.10
C VAL A 193 -6.74 28.31 -4.95
N ARG A 194 -7.45 28.77 -5.99
CA ARG A 194 -8.90 28.78 -6.07
C ARG A 194 -9.38 28.24 -7.41
N GLU A 195 -10.52 27.57 -7.39
CA GLU A 195 -11.24 27.20 -8.61
C GLU A 195 -11.93 28.44 -9.19
N ARG A 196 -11.90 28.58 -10.52
CA ARG A 196 -12.58 29.67 -11.23
C ARG A 196 -14.03 29.27 -11.53
N GLU A 197 -14.76 30.15 -12.19
CA GLU A 197 -16.17 29.88 -12.56
C GLU A 197 -16.29 28.73 -13.56
N GLU A 198 -15.40 28.72 -14.55
CA GLU A 198 -15.21 27.63 -15.51
C GLU A 198 -14.69 26.38 -14.80
N PHE A 199 -15.49 25.31 -14.85
CA PHE A 199 -15.20 24.04 -14.22
C PHE A 199 -13.84 23.49 -14.64
N GLY A 200 -13.06 23.00 -13.67
CA GLY A 200 -11.74 22.43 -13.93
C GLY A 200 -10.66 23.47 -14.28
N THR A 201 -10.92 24.76 -14.10
CA THR A 201 -9.90 25.81 -14.26
C THR A 201 -9.56 26.45 -12.92
N TYR A 202 -8.28 26.71 -12.68
CA TYR A 202 -7.78 27.21 -11.40
C TYR A 202 -7.03 28.53 -11.56
N ALA A 203 -6.96 29.30 -10.48
CA ALA A 203 -6.13 30.48 -10.38
C ALA A 203 -5.26 30.42 -9.12
N LEU A 204 -3.97 30.67 -9.30
CA LEU A 204 -3.00 30.85 -8.23
C LEU A 204 -2.93 32.34 -7.89
N SER A 205 -3.14 32.69 -6.62
CA SER A 205 -3.06 34.06 -6.13
C SER A 205 -1.88 34.16 -5.15
N LEU A 206 -0.98 35.13 -5.35
CA LEU A 206 0.33 35.24 -4.69
C LEU A 206 0.60 36.67 -4.27
N THR A 207 1.12 36.88 -3.06
CA THR A 207 1.55 38.19 -2.57
C THR A 207 3.04 38.42 -2.83
N TYR A 208 3.39 39.58 -3.40
CA TYR A 208 4.77 40.06 -3.56
C TYR A 208 4.79 41.58 -3.48
N GLY A 209 5.70 42.16 -2.70
CA GLY A 209 5.79 43.61 -2.51
C GLY A 209 4.47 44.19 -1.98
N LYS A 210 3.78 43.47 -1.09
CA LYS A 210 2.44 43.81 -0.57
C LYS A 210 1.33 43.93 -1.62
N THR A 211 1.57 43.44 -2.84
CA THR A 211 0.59 43.42 -3.93
C THR A 211 0.19 41.98 -4.23
N VAL A 212 -1.10 41.72 -4.49
CA VAL A 212 -1.58 40.40 -4.89
C VAL A 212 -1.55 40.28 -6.41
N TYR A 213 -0.86 39.24 -6.89
CA TYR A 213 -0.78 38.83 -8.28
C TYR A 213 -1.66 37.60 -8.50
N HIS A 214 -2.28 37.50 -9.66
CA HIS A 214 -3.11 36.36 -10.05
C HIS A 214 -2.60 35.73 -11.33
N TYR A 215 -2.39 34.43 -11.28
CA TYR A 215 -1.92 33.62 -12.40
C TYR A 215 -2.98 32.57 -12.74
N GLN A 216 -3.31 32.45 -14.02
CA GLN A 216 -4.19 31.40 -14.50
C GLN A 216 -3.40 30.09 -14.64
N ILE A 217 -3.93 29.01 -14.06
CA ILE A 217 -3.42 27.66 -14.30
C ILE A 217 -4.04 27.16 -15.59
N LEU A 218 -3.20 26.90 -16.59
CA LEU A 218 -3.62 26.42 -17.91
C LEU A 218 -3.68 24.90 -17.91
N HIS A 219 -4.68 24.33 -18.57
CA HIS A 219 -4.71 22.90 -18.89
C HIS A 219 -4.55 22.71 -20.40
N ASP A 220 -3.75 21.72 -20.79
CA ASP A 220 -3.63 21.33 -22.19
C ASP A 220 -4.63 20.22 -22.57
N LYS A 221 -4.64 19.83 -23.86
CA LYS A 221 -5.52 18.79 -24.39
C LYS A 221 -5.29 17.41 -23.74
N SER A 222 -4.14 17.19 -23.11
CA SER A 222 -3.82 15.96 -22.38
C SER A 222 -4.25 16.01 -20.90
N GLY A 223 -4.85 17.12 -20.46
CA GLY A 223 -5.26 17.33 -19.07
C GLY A 223 -4.13 17.80 -18.15
N LYS A 224 -2.91 18.03 -18.66
CA LYS A 224 -1.78 18.51 -17.85
C LYS A 224 -1.92 19.99 -17.53
N CYS A 225 -1.58 20.36 -16.31
CA CYS A 225 -1.61 21.73 -15.81
C CYS A 225 -0.23 22.40 -15.84
N ALA A 226 -0.20 23.71 -16.12
CA ALA A 226 1.04 24.50 -16.16
C ALA A 226 0.77 25.99 -15.88
N MET A 227 1.84 26.72 -15.52
CA MET A 227 1.88 28.17 -15.71
C MET A 227 2.00 28.50 -17.21
N PRO A 228 1.63 29.72 -17.66
CA PRO A 228 1.89 30.15 -19.04
C PRO A 228 3.37 29.96 -19.42
N GLU A 229 3.63 29.23 -20.50
CA GLU A 229 4.98 28.84 -20.98
C GLU A 229 5.83 28.03 -19.97
N GLY A 230 5.21 27.55 -18.90
CA GLY A 230 5.86 26.84 -17.81
C GLY A 230 5.94 25.33 -17.97
N THR A 231 6.49 24.71 -16.94
CA THR A 231 6.63 23.26 -16.79
C THR A 231 5.27 22.59 -16.64
N LYS A 232 5.08 21.42 -17.26
CA LYS A 232 3.81 20.68 -17.25
C LYS A 232 3.73 19.64 -16.14
N PHE A 233 2.57 19.54 -15.50
CA PHE A 233 2.30 18.64 -14.38
C PHE A 233 0.96 17.94 -14.54
N ASP A 234 0.83 16.74 -13.97
CA ASP A 234 -0.43 15.99 -14.01
C ASP A 234 -1.47 16.57 -13.05
N THR A 235 -1.03 17.29 -12.01
CA THR A 235 -1.93 17.84 -10.98
C THR A 235 -1.53 19.24 -10.53
N VAL A 236 -2.54 20.01 -10.10
CA VAL A 236 -2.35 21.33 -9.49
C VAL A 236 -1.42 21.25 -8.28
N TRP A 237 -1.47 20.16 -7.51
CA TRP A 237 -0.60 20.02 -6.35
C TRP A 237 0.87 19.84 -6.74
N GLN A 238 1.17 19.00 -7.74
CA GLN A 238 2.54 18.88 -8.26
C GLN A 238 3.08 20.23 -8.75
N LEU A 239 2.24 21.00 -9.45
CA LEU A 239 2.57 22.35 -9.89
C LEU A 239 2.88 23.26 -8.69
N VAL A 240 2.04 23.27 -7.65
CA VAL A 240 2.27 24.08 -6.44
C VAL A 240 3.58 23.71 -5.74
N GLU A 241 3.86 22.43 -5.53
CA GLU A 241 5.11 22.02 -4.87
C GLU A 241 6.33 22.40 -5.70
N TYR A 242 6.25 22.28 -7.03
CA TYR A 242 7.31 22.75 -7.92
C TYR A 242 7.53 24.27 -7.82
N LEU A 243 6.43 25.05 -7.76
CA LEU A 243 6.47 26.51 -7.69
C LEU A 243 7.00 27.04 -6.34
N LYS A 244 7.05 26.21 -5.29
CA LYS A 244 7.78 26.52 -4.05
C LYS A 244 9.30 26.51 -4.24
N MET A 245 9.78 25.75 -5.22
CA MET A 245 11.22 25.59 -5.49
C MET A 245 11.70 26.52 -6.61
N LYS A 246 10.91 26.69 -7.66
CA LYS A 246 11.28 27.49 -8.84
C LYS A 246 10.10 28.38 -9.26
N PRO A 247 10.32 29.68 -9.53
CA PRO A 247 9.23 30.60 -9.79
C PRO A 247 8.51 30.33 -11.13
N ASP A 248 9.23 29.87 -12.16
CA ASP A 248 8.67 29.41 -13.45
C ASP A 248 7.57 30.32 -14.04
N GLY A 249 7.86 31.62 -14.13
CA GLY A 249 6.93 32.65 -14.63
C GLY A 249 6.21 33.45 -13.52
N LEU A 250 6.32 33.03 -12.27
CA LEU A 250 5.86 33.81 -11.11
C LEU A 250 6.83 34.95 -10.76
N VAL A 251 6.29 35.98 -10.12
CA VAL A 251 7.07 37.11 -9.59
C VAL A 251 8.02 36.70 -8.46
N THR A 252 7.68 35.66 -7.70
CA THR A 252 8.53 35.04 -6.67
C THR A 252 8.11 33.58 -6.46
N VAL A 253 8.95 32.79 -5.79
CA VAL A 253 8.61 31.41 -5.39
C VAL A 253 7.50 31.40 -4.34
N LEU A 254 6.72 30.32 -4.32
CA LEU A 254 5.72 30.11 -3.27
C LEU A 254 6.41 29.83 -1.93
N ARG A 255 5.90 30.44 -0.85
CA ARG A 255 6.46 30.30 0.50
C ARG A 255 5.41 29.78 1.46
N GLU A 256 4.60 30.68 2.01
CA GLU A 256 3.64 30.37 3.05
C GLU A 256 2.24 30.20 2.44
N PRO A 257 1.55 29.08 2.70
CA PRO A 257 0.16 28.94 2.28
C PRO A 257 -0.75 29.84 3.13
N CYS A 258 -1.66 30.56 2.49
CA CYS A 258 -2.82 31.12 3.18
C CYS A 258 -3.74 29.96 3.56
N ILE A 259 -3.94 29.76 4.86
CA ILE A 259 -4.69 28.60 5.37
C ILE A 259 -6.19 28.86 5.20
N ASN A 260 -6.87 27.93 4.53
CA ASN A 260 -8.32 27.95 4.45
C ASN A 260 -8.95 27.61 5.81
N GLN A 261 -9.62 28.58 6.44
CA GLN A 261 -10.27 28.40 7.74
C GLN A 261 -11.35 27.31 7.74
N SER A 262 -11.99 26.99 6.60
CA SER A 262 -12.93 25.86 6.53
C SER A 262 -12.24 24.49 6.61
N ASN A 263 -11.02 24.37 6.07
CA ASN A 263 -10.20 23.15 6.17
C ASN A 263 -9.49 23.05 7.53
N ALA A 264 -9.28 24.18 8.22
CA ALA A 264 -8.80 24.20 9.59
C ALA A 264 -9.80 23.61 10.60
N VAL A 265 -11.11 23.69 10.30
CA VAL A 265 -12.17 23.08 11.14
C VAL A 265 -12.32 21.58 10.87
N SER A 266 -11.95 21.07 9.69
CA SER A 266 -11.89 19.62 9.45
C SER A 266 -10.74 18.92 10.19
N GLY A 267 -9.74 19.68 10.69
CA GLY A 267 -8.68 19.19 11.58
C GLY A 267 -9.07 19.16 13.07
N ILE A 268 -10.28 19.61 13.43
CA ILE A 268 -10.81 19.53 14.80
C ILE A 268 -12.08 18.70 14.77
N ASN A 269 -11.96 17.42 15.15
CA ASN A 269 -13.06 16.51 15.48
C ASN A 269 -14.23 16.49 14.47
N PHE A 270 -14.03 15.91 13.29
CA PHE A 270 -15.11 15.10 12.71
C PHE A 270 -15.17 13.77 13.45
N ASN A 271 -15.77 13.83 14.64
CA ASN A 271 -16.42 12.67 15.22
C ASN A 271 -17.46 12.24 14.18
N VAL A 272 -17.17 11.19 13.40
CA VAL A 272 -18.23 10.33 12.87
C VAL A 272 -18.81 9.57 14.07
N LYS A 273 -19.40 10.33 15.01
CA LYS A 273 -20.17 9.84 16.15
C LYS A 273 -21.42 10.70 16.21
N ASN A 274 -22.56 10.01 16.10
CA ASN A 274 -23.93 10.49 16.28
C ASN A 274 -24.67 11.03 15.05
N ILE A 275 -24.78 10.25 13.97
CA ILE A 275 -26.05 10.14 13.25
C ILE A 275 -26.28 8.66 12.94
N LEU A 276 -26.88 7.93 13.88
CA LEU A 276 -27.78 6.77 13.65
C LEU A 276 -28.20 6.06 14.95
N TYR A 277 -28.45 6.77 16.05
CA TYR A 277 -29.19 6.19 17.18
C TYR A 277 -30.03 7.27 17.87
N LYS A 278 -31.18 7.62 17.26
CA LYS A 278 -32.33 8.09 18.03
C LYS A 278 -33.22 6.88 18.29
N THR A 279 -32.95 6.23 19.41
CA THR A 279 -33.83 5.26 20.05
C THR A 279 -35.14 5.97 20.38
N TYR A 280 -36.24 5.56 19.72
CA TYR A 280 -37.57 5.88 20.21
C TYR A 280 -37.82 5.11 21.51
N ILE A 281 -38.35 5.86 22.45
CA ILE A 281 -38.67 5.52 23.83
C ILE A 281 -39.69 4.37 23.88
N SER A 282 -39.53 3.54 24.90
CA SER A 282 -40.38 2.41 25.25
C SER A 282 -41.76 2.81 25.79
N SER A 283 -42.69 1.86 25.61
CA SER A 283 -43.94 1.59 26.36
C SER A 283 -45.27 2.04 25.72
N PRO A 284 -46.42 1.40 26.07
CA PRO A 284 -46.91 0.20 25.39
C PRO A 284 -48.41 0.28 25.01
N LYS A 285 -48.91 -0.80 24.40
CA LYS A 285 -50.33 -1.19 24.16
C LYS A 285 -50.89 -0.81 22.79
N GLN A 286 -51.07 -1.81 21.93
CA GLN A 286 -52.41 -2.32 21.61
C GLN A 286 -52.31 -3.64 20.83
N GLN A 287 -53.25 -4.54 21.15
CA GLN A 287 -53.48 -5.83 20.51
C GLN A 287 -53.48 -5.74 18.99
N ILE A 288 -53.08 -6.83 18.31
CA ILE A 288 -53.99 -7.65 17.49
C ILE A 288 -53.26 -8.90 16.96
N SER A 289 -53.92 -10.02 17.25
CA SER A 289 -53.88 -11.40 16.72
C SER A 289 -52.65 -11.98 16.00
N VAL A 290 -52.20 -13.07 16.61
CA VAL A 290 -51.51 -14.23 16.03
C VAL A 290 -52.30 -14.81 14.84
N TYR A 291 -51.63 -15.03 13.71
CA TYR A 291 -51.91 -16.14 12.80
C TYR A 291 -50.60 -16.78 12.36
N THR A 292 -50.45 -18.05 12.74
CA THR A 292 -49.43 -19.00 12.26
C THR A 292 -49.70 -19.38 10.81
N TYR A 293 -48.69 -19.42 9.93
CA TYR A 293 -48.60 -20.40 8.83
C TYR A 293 -47.15 -20.57 8.36
N GLU A 294 -46.82 -21.82 8.05
CA GLU A 294 -45.50 -22.36 7.70
C GLU A 294 -44.98 -21.97 6.30
N GLN A 295 -43.65 -22.02 6.20
CA GLN A 295 -42.79 -22.40 5.08
C GLN A 295 -43.06 -21.91 3.63
N SER A 296 -41.91 -21.56 3.03
CA SER A 296 -41.59 -21.45 1.61
C SER A 296 -41.76 -20.08 0.95
N VAL A 297 -40.61 -19.62 0.43
CA VAL A 297 -40.34 -18.95 -0.86
C VAL A 297 -39.33 -17.81 -0.63
N LEU A 298 -38.08 -18.11 -1.00
CA LEU A 298 -37.02 -17.14 -1.26
C LEU A 298 -37.48 -16.19 -2.38
N GLY A 299 -37.90 -14.98 -2.01
CA GLY A 299 -38.23 -13.91 -2.93
C GLY A 299 -37.45 -12.66 -2.57
N LEU A 300 -36.61 -12.20 -3.51
CA LEU A 300 -35.86 -10.96 -3.44
C LEU A 300 -36.73 -9.77 -3.02
N TYR A 301 -36.43 -9.15 -1.88
CA TYR A 301 -36.75 -7.74 -1.65
C TYR A 301 -35.52 -7.03 -1.07
N MET A 302 -34.67 -6.57 -1.99
CA MET A 302 -33.75 -5.48 -1.71
C MET A 302 -34.56 -4.21 -1.44
N VAL A 303 -34.54 -3.73 -0.20
CA VAL A 303 -34.93 -2.36 0.09
C VAL A 303 -33.88 -1.44 -0.55
N ARG A 304 -34.21 -0.88 -1.72
CA ARG A 304 -33.47 0.23 -2.33
C ARG A 304 -33.62 1.45 -1.43
N LEU A 305 -32.60 1.72 -0.60
CA LEU A 305 -32.36 3.08 -0.13
C LEU A 305 -32.01 3.93 -1.36
N GLN A 306 -32.89 4.86 -1.71
CA GLN A 306 -32.61 5.88 -2.72
C GLN A 306 -31.47 6.77 -2.20
N ILE A 307 -30.26 6.54 -2.71
CA ILE A 307 -29.14 7.46 -2.58
C ILE A 307 -29.50 8.71 -3.43
N PRO A 308 -29.30 9.95 -2.92
CA PRO A 308 -29.53 11.15 -3.71
C PRO A 308 -28.72 11.08 -5.00
N SER A 309 -29.41 11.29 -6.13
CA SER A 309 -28.82 11.42 -7.46
C SER A 309 -27.79 12.56 -7.47
N GLY A 310 -26.49 12.21 -7.38
CA GLY A 310 -25.40 13.17 -7.40
C GLY A 310 -24.18 12.82 -6.55
N ALA A 311 -24.22 11.77 -5.72
CA ALA A 311 -23.05 11.31 -4.98
C ALA A 311 -22.18 10.40 -5.87
N GLU A 312 -20.93 10.80 -6.12
CA GLU A 312 -19.91 9.91 -6.70
C GLU A 312 -19.85 8.58 -5.90
N PRO A 313 -19.55 7.45 -6.57
CA PRO A 313 -19.35 6.20 -5.85
C PRO A 313 -18.26 6.40 -4.78
N PRO A 314 -18.48 5.97 -3.53
CA PRO A 314 -17.52 6.17 -2.46
C PRO A 314 -16.19 5.52 -2.85
N ARG A 315 -15.08 6.26 -2.66
CA ARG A 315 -13.72 5.74 -2.91
C ARG A 315 -13.53 4.39 -2.19
N PRO A 316 -12.77 3.44 -2.76
CA PRO A 316 -12.45 2.18 -2.08
C PRO A 316 -11.85 2.44 -0.70
N SER A 317 -12.29 1.70 0.31
CA SER A 317 -11.80 1.81 1.69
C SER A 317 -10.35 1.31 1.77
N LEU A 318 -9.42 2.22 2.04
CA LEU A 318 -8.01 1.90 2.24
C LEU A 318 -7.78 1.33 3.66
N PRO A 319 -6.66 0.64 3.92
CA PRO A 319 -6.31 0.18 5.27
C PRO A 319 -6.37 1.30 6.32
N MET A 320 -5.94 2.50 5.92
CA MET A 320 -5.83 3.69 6.76
C MET A 320 -7.18 4.26 7.21
N ASP A 321 -8.25 3.91 6.51
CA ASP A 321 -9.62 4.32 6.85
C ASP A 321 -10.20 3.50 8.02
N HIS A 322 -9.46 2.49 8.50
CA HIS A 322 -9.91 1.60 9.57
C HIS A 322 -9.15 1.85 10.86
N ASP A 323 -9.88 1.89 11.99
CA ASP A 323 -9.33 2.06 13.35
C ASP A 323 -8.28 1.00 13.74
N ALA A 324 -8.21 -0.11 13.00
CA ALA A 324 -7.28 -1.20 13.25
C ALA A 324 -5.88 -0.93 12.66
N PHE A 325 -5.73 0.11 11.83
CA PHE A 325 -4.44 0.46 11.25
C PHE A 325 -3.48 1.03 12.29
N ILE A 326 -3.97 1.93 13.14
CA ILE A 326 -3.20 2.54 14.23
C ILE A 326 -3.34 1.66 15.48
N SER A 327 -2.31 1.56 16.31
CA SER A 327 -2.43 0.82 17.56
C SER A 327 -3.38 1.58 18.51
N PRO A 328 -4.26 0.88 19.25
CA PRO A 328 -5.12 1.55 20.22
C PRO A 328 -4.35 2.27 21.33
N TYR A 329 -3.07 1.93 21.52
CA TYR A 329 -2.15 2.57 22.46
C TYR A 329 -1.32 3.71 21.86
N ASP A 330 -1.49 4.07 20.59
CA ASP A 330 -0.81 5.24 20.00
C ASP A 330 -1.42 6.57 20.50
N ASP A 331 -2.62 6.53 21.08
CA ASP A 331 -3.16 7.65 21.87
C ASP A 331 -2.24 7.88 23.10
N PRO A 332 -1.63 9.07 23.26
CA PRO A 332 -0.75 9.36 24.39
C PRO A 332 -1.38 9.12 25.77
N ASN A 333 -2.71 9.25 25.89
CA ASN A 333 -3.43 9.02 27.14
C ASN A 333 -3.58 7.53 27.46
N GLU A 334 -3.72 6.68 26.44
CA GLU A 334 -3.83 5.23 26.58
C GLU A 334 -2.45 4.56 26.66
N CYS A 335 -1.42 5.10 25.98
CA CYS A 335 -0.05 4.61 25.99
C CYS A 335 0.53 4.46 27.41
N LYS A 336 0.32 5.48 28.25
CA LYS A 336 0.79 5.50 29.65
C LYS A 336 0.18 4.39 30.52
N LYS A 337 -0.90 3.76 30.04
CA LYS A 337 -1.68 2.74 30.75
C LYS A 337 -1.59 1.37 30.07
N LYS A 338 -0.74 1.25 29.03
CA LYS A 338 -0.47 -0.02 28.36
C LYS A 338 0.10 -1.01 29.39
N SER A 339 -0.68 -2.04 29.67
CA SER A 339 -0.33 -3.11 30.59
C SER A 339 -0.65 -4.44 29.92
N LEU A 340 0.24 -5.41 30.10
CA LEU A 340 0.01 -6.77 29.60
C LEU A 340 -1.27 -7.37 30.21
N PHE A 341 -1.56 -7.09 31.48
CA PHE A 341 -2.70 -7.69 32.17
C PHE A 341 -3.94 -6.81 32.08
N ILE A 342 -5.00 -7.37 31.47
CA ILE A 342 -6.31 -6.76 31.34
C ILE A 342 -7.21 -7.26 32.46
N LYS A 343 -7.83 -6.32 33.20
CA LYS A 343 -8.82 -6.64 34.22
C LYS A 343 -10.08 -7.23 33.58
N ARG A 344 -10.61 -8.31 34.16
CA ARG A 344 -11.75 -9.07 33.64
C ARG A 344 -13.03 -8.23 33.52
N ASP A 345 -13.24 -7.25 34.40
CA ASP A 345 -14.38 -6.33 34.42
C ASP A 345 -14.41 -5.36 33.23
N LYS A 346 -13.27 -5.13 32.57
CA LYS A 346 -13.15 -4.32 31.36
C LYS A 346 -13.43 -5.12 30.08
N LEU A 347 -13.63 -6.43 30.16
CA LEU A 347 -13.81 -7.31 29.01
C LEU A 347 -15.24 -7.85 28.94
N MET A 348 -15.94 -7.53 27.87
CA MET A 348 -17.26 -8.10 27.56
C MET A 348 -17.05 -9.18 26.50
N ILE A 349 -17.44 -10.42 26.80
CA ILE A 349 -17.25 -11.57 25.92
C ILE A 349 -18.61 -11.96 25.35
N ASP A 350 -18.70 -12.06 24.03
CA ASP A 350 -19.89 -12.51 23.32
C ASP A 350 -20.02 -14.04 23.40
N GLU A 351 -21.23 -14.55 23.24
CA GLU A 351 -21.48 -15.99 23.11
C GLU A 351 -21.04 -16.52 21.73
N VAL A 352 -20.95 -15.63 20.74
CA VAL A 352 -20.55 -15.96 19.37
C VAL A 352 -19.09 -16.42 19.32
N GLU A 353 -18.89 -17.69 18.97
CA GLU A 353 -17.60 -18.25 18.60
C GLU A 353 -17.25 -17.87 17.15
N LEU A 354 -16.09 -17.23 16.98
CA LEU A 354 -15.53 -16.86 15.67
C LEU A 354 -14.80 -18.05 15.03
N GLY A 355 -14.26 -18.94 15.86
CA GLY A 355 -13.67 -20.19 15.42
C GLY A 355 -12.97 -20.93 16.55
N SER A 356 -12.57 -22.17 16.29
CA SER A 356 -11.83 -23.01 17.22
C SER A 356 -10.69 -23.73 16.52
N GLY A 357 -9.65 -24.04 17.29
CA GLY A 357 -8.44 -24.71 16.80
C GLY A 357 -7.75 -25.55 17.88
N ASN A 358 -6.51 -25.93 17.58
CA ASN A 358 -5.71 -26.75 18.50
C ASN A 358 -5.51 -26.05 19.85
N PHE A 359 -5.25 -24.75 19.83
CA PHE A 359 -4.90 -23.93 21.00
C PHE A 359 -6.08 -23.42 21.83
N GLY A 360 -7.33 -23.55 21.35
CA GLY A 360 -8.47 -22.95 22.03
C GLY A 360 -9.62 -22.59 21.12
N CYS A 361 -10.58 -21.85 21.65
CA CYS A 361 -11.63 -21.18 20.87
C CYS A 361 -11.45 -19.66 20.90
N VAL A 362 -11.90 -19.00 19.85
CA VAL A 362 -11.83 -17.55 19.68
C VAL A 362 -13.26 -17.02 19.71
N LYS A 363 -13.52 -16.10 20.62
CA LYS A 363 -14.82 -15.44 20.77
C LYS A 363 -14.73 -13.97 20.41
N LYS A 364 -15.84 -13.40 19.95
CA LYS A 364 -15.94 -11.94 19.82
C LYS A 364 -16.04 -11.32 21.20
N GLY A 365 -15.53 -10.10 21.37
CA GLY A 365 -15.77 -9.32 22.57
C GLY A 365 -15.56 -7.83 22.36
N VAL A 366 -15.73 -7.09 23.44
CA VAL A 366 -15.49 -5.65 23.52
C VAL A 366 -14.56 -5.38 24.70
N PHE A 367 -13.50 -4.62 24.46
CA PHE A 367 -12.61 -4.14 25.51
C PHE A 367 -12.91 -2.67 25.81
N LYS A 368 -13.27 -2.40 27.08
CA LYS A 368 -13.55 -1.06 27.58
C LYS A 368 -12.26 -0.39 28.04
N MET A 369 -11.73 0.48 27.19
CA MET A 369 -10.67 1.43 27.53
C MET A 369 -11.29 2.63 28.29
N GLU A 370 -10.46 3.59 28.70
CA GLU A 370 -10.97 4.76 29.42
C GLU A 370 -11.64 5.77 28.48
N SER A 371 -11.01 6.02 27.33
CA SER A 371 -11.49 6.98 26.33
C SER A 371 -12.49 6.38 25.34
N LYS A 372 -12.45 5.06 25.14
CA LYS A 372 -13.21 4.36 24.09
C LYS A 372 -13.50 2.91 24.42
N GLN A 373 -14.34 2.28 23.61
CA GLN A 373 -14.53 0.84 23.57
C GLN A 373 -14.07 0.34 22.20
N ILE A 374 -13.39 -0.80 22.17
CA ILE A 374 -12.90 -1.41 20.93
C ILE A 374 -13.39 -2.85 20.81
N ASP A 375 -13.73 -3.26 19.59
CA ASP A 375 -14.02 -4.65 19.27
C ASP A 375 -12.72 -5.46 19.31
N VAL A 376 -12.77 -6.63 19.96
CA VAL A 376 -11.62 -7.53 20.16
C VAL A 376 -11.96 -8.97 19.83
N ALA A 377 -10.94 -9.73 19.44
CA ALA A 377 -10.99 -11.18 19.37
C ALA A 377 -10.34 -11.77 20.63
N ILE A 378 -11.05 -12.65 21.33
CA ILE A 378 -10.62 -13.22 22.61
C ILE A 378 -10.35 -14.70 22.41
N LYS A 379 -9.07 -15.09 22.41
CA LYS A 379 -8.66 -16.49 22.33
C LYS A 379 -8.64 -17.07 23.74
N VAL A 380 -9.62 -17.92 24.03
CA VAL A 380 -9.74 -18.69 25.25
C VAL A 380 -8.87 -19.93 25.12
N LEU A 381 -7.79 -19.99 25.89
CA LEU A 381 -6.84 -21.08 25.84
C LEU A 381 -7.38 -22.29 26.61
N LYS A 382 -7.05 -23.50 26.14
CA LYS A 382 -7.40 -24.73 26.86
C LYS A 382 -6.58 -24.80 28.15
N ASN A 383 -7.18 -25.29 29.25
CA ASN A 383 -6.50 -25.42 30.54
C ASN A 383 -5.23 -26.28 30.40
N GLU A 384 -4.08 -25.68 30.66
CA GLU A 384 -2.80 -26.39 30.75
C GLU A 384 -2.35 -26.35 32.21
N ASN A 385 -2.57 -27.46 32.92
CA ASN A 385 -2.32 -27.62 34.35
C ASN A 385 -0.82 -27.65 34.71
N GLU A 386 0.09 -27.33 33.79
CA GLU A 386 1.53 -27.39 34.01
C GLU A 386 2.13 -25.98 34.08
N LYS A 387 2.68 -25.63 35.26
CA LYS A 387 3.23 -24.31 35.55
C LYS A 387 4.34 -23.88 34.57
N SER A 388 5.14 -24.84 34.11
CA SER A 388 6.22 -24.65 33.14
C SER A 388 5.71 -24.10 31.79
N VAL A 389 4.59 -24.62 31.29
CA VAL A 389 4.01 -24.23 30.00
C VAL A 389 3.37 -22.85 30.09
N LYS A 390 2.71 -22.55 31.22
CA LYS A 390 2.19 -21.21 31.51
C LYS A 390 3.30 -20.15 31.53
N ASP A 391 4.45 -20.44 32.16
CA ASP A 391 5.57 -19.50 32.25
C ASP A 391 6.26 -19.25 30.89
N GLU A 392 6.32 -20.25 30.01
CA GLU A 392 6.77 -20.07 28.62
C GLU A 392 5.81 -19.20 27.81
N MET A 393 4.51 -19.49 27.91
CA MET A 393 3.47 -18.75 27.21
C MET A 393 3.38 -17.29 27.67
N MET A 394 3.52 -17.02 28.96
CA MET A 394 3.54 -15.65 29.47
C MET A 394 4.77 -14.86 29.00
N ARG A 395 5.92 -15.52 28.84
CA ARG A 395 7.10 -14.90 28.19
C ARG A 395 6.82 -14.54 26.75
N GLU A 396 6.21 -15.45 25.97
CA GLU A 396 5.83 -15.17 24.59
C GLU A 396 4.80 -14.05 24.49
N ALA A 397 3.78 -14.05 25.36
CA ALA A 397 2.76 -13.00 25.43
C ALA A 397 3.38 -11.62 25.71
N HIS A 398 4.41 -11.55 26.57
CA HIS A 398 5.10 -10.29 26.84
C HIS A 398 5.78 -9.72 25.59
N ILE A 399 6.37 -10.56 24.76
CA ILE A 399 7.03 -10.15 23.51
C ILE A 399 5.97 -9.79 22.45
N MET A 400 4.93 -10.62 22.31
CA MET A 400 3.81 -10.35 21.39
C MET A 400 3.11 -9.01 21.68
N HIS A 401 3.00 -8.63 22.94
CA HIS A 401 2.41 -7.35 23.35
C HIS A 401 3.28 -6.12 22.97
N GLN A 402 4.57 -6.33 22.72
CA GLN A 402 5.49 -5.28 22.24
C GLN A 402 5.47 -5.16 20.71
N LEU A 403 5.05 -6.20 20.00
CA LEU A 403 4.89 -6.14 18.55
C LEU A 403 3.76 -5.18 18.18
N SER A 404 4.07 -4.25 17.28
CA SER A 404 3.18 -3.22 16.79
C SER A 404 3.53 -2.94 15.34
N ASP A 405 2.74 -3.52 14.45
CA ASP A 405 2.80 -3.28 13.00
C ASP A 405 1.36 -3.32 12.45
N PRO A 406 1.00 -2.53 11.42
CA PRO A 406 -0.35 -2.53 10.88
C PRO A 406 -0.77 -3.87 10.24
N PHE A 407 0.17 -4.66 9.75
CA PHE A 407 -0.08 -5.91 9.02
C PHE A 407 0.05 -7.15 9.89
N ILE A 408 0.07 -6.98 11.22
CA ILE A 408 -0.10 -8.05 12.20
C ILE A 408 -1.35 -7.79 13.05
N VAL A 409 -1.97 -8.86 13.54
CA VAL A 409 -3.02 -8.79 14.56
C VAL A 409 -2.33 -8.51 15.89
N ARG A 410 -2.48 -7.27 16.39
CA ARG A 410 -1.79 -6.88 17.63
C ARG A 410 -2.39 -7.59 18.84
N MET A 411 -1.52 -7.96 19.78
CA MET A 411 -1.95 -8.41 21.10
C MET A 411 -2.23 -7.20 21.99
N ILE A 412 -3.50 -6.98 22.30
CA ILE A 412 -3.94 -5.92 23.22
C ILE A 412 -3.50 -6.24 24.64
N GLY A 413 -3.60 -7.51 25.05
CA GLY A 413 -3.11 -7.97 26.33
C GLY A 413 -3.62 -9.37 26.68
N VAL A 414 -3.47 -9.73 27.94
CA VAL A 414 -3.82 -11.02 28.52
C VAL A 414 -4.79 -10.79 29.66
N CYS A 415 -5.88 -11.57 29.72
CA CYS A 415 -6.78 -11.58 30.86
C CYS A 415 -6.67 -12.93 31.58
N GLU A 416 -6.24 -12.89 32.84
CA GLU A 416 -6.21 -14.05 33.72
C GLU A 416 -7.44 -14.01 34.62
N ALA A 417 -8.38 -14.92 34.38
CA ALA A 417 -9.60 -15.06 35.17
C ALA A 417 -9.90 -16.56 35.38
N GLU A 418 -11.11 -17.02 35.06
CA GLU A 418 -11.49 -18.44 35.09
C GLU A 418 -10.58 -19.31 34.22
N VAL A 419 -10.11 -18.75 33.11
CA VAL A 419 -9.17 -19.33 32.14
C VAL A 419 -8.26 -18.22 31.61
N LEU A 420 -7.09 -18.58 31.10
CA LEU A 420 -6.21 -17.60 30.46
C LEU A 420 -6.74 -17.22 29.08
N MET A 421 -6.85 -15.92 28.83
CA MET A 421 -7.40 -15.36 27.60
C MET A 421 -6.41 -14.40 26.96
N LEU A 422 -6.17 -14.57 25.65
CA LEU A 422 -5.41 -13.60 24.85
C LEU A 422 -6.40 -12.65 24.17
N VAL A 423 -6.27 -11.35 24.43
CA VAL A 423 -7.12 -10.31 23.84
C VAL A 423 -6.36 -9.68 22.68
N MET A 424 -6.95 -9.76 21.49
CA MET A 424 -6.33 -9.41 20.22
C MET A 424 -7.21 -8.44 19.43
N GLU A 425 -6.60 -7.75 18.47
CA GLU A 425 -7.36 -6.94 17.50
C GLU A 425 -8.37 -7.79 16.72
N MET A 426 -9.52 -7.18 16.40
CA MET A 426 -10.56 -7.82 15.61
C MET A 426 -10.28 -7.67 14.11
N ALA A 427 -10.33 -8.79 13.37
CA ALA A 427 -10.27 -8.85 11.91
C ALA A 427 -11.56 -9.53 11.38
N PRO A 428 -12.63 -8.75 11.13
CA PRO A 428 -13.98 -9.28 11.00
C PRO A 428 -14.25 -10.08 9.72
N ALA A 429 -13.45 -9.92 8.66
CA ALA A 429 -13.65 -10.66 7.41
C ALA A 429 -13.08 -12.08 7.47
N GLY A 430 -12.42 -12.47 8.57
CA GLY A 430 -11.98 -13.84 8.82
C GLY A 430 -10.76 -14.25 7.98
N PRO A 431 -10.45 -15.55 7.89
CA PRO A 431 -9.21 -16.02 7.29
C PRO A 431 -9.21 -15.97 5.76
N LEU A 432 -8.05 -15.63 5.18
CA LEU A 432 -7.82 -15.41 3.75
C LEU A 432 -8.27 -16.60 2.90
N ASN A 433 -7.95 -17.83 3.29
CA ASN A 433 -8.32 -19.03 2.52
C ASN A 433 -9.84 -19.22 2.36
N LYS A 434 -10.61 -18.99 3.44
CA LYS A 434 -12.08 -19.05 3.39
C LYS A 434 -12.65 -17.87 2.61
N PHE A 435 -12.05 -16.69 2.74
CA PHE A 435 -12.49 -15.50 2.02
C PHE A 435 -12.33 -15.67 0.51
N LEU A 436 -11.14 -16.11 0.05
CA LEU A 436 -10.86 -16.31 -1.37
C LEU A 436 -11.70 -17.42 -1.98
N SER A 437 -11.87 -18.55 -1.27
CA SER A 437 -12.70 -19.65 -1.77
C SER A 437 -14.18 -19.28 -1.91
N GLY A 438 -14.69 -18.39 -1.03
CA GLY A 438 -16.07 -17.92 -1.08
C GLY A 438 -16.35 -16.78 -2.07
N LYS A 439 -15.31 -16.10 -2.59
CA LYS A 439 -15.44 -14.85 -3.37
C LYS A 439 -14.58 -14.83 -4.64
N LYS A 440 -14.36 -16.00 -5.25
CA LYS A 440 -13.49 -16.16 -6.42
C LYS A 440 -13.78 -15.17 -7.57
N ASP A 441 -15.05 -14.87 -7.83
CA ASP A 441 -15.46 -13.98 -8.91
C ASP A 441 -15.39 -12.48 -8.56
N GLN A 442 -15.19 -12.14 -7.27
CA GLN A 442 -15.15 -10.76 -6.78
C GLN A 442 -13.73 -10.26 -6.48
N VAL A 443 -12.77 -11.18 -6.34
CA VAL A 443 -11.39 -10.86 -5.95
C VAL A 443 -10.49 -10.96 -7.17
N THR A 444 -9.88 -9.83 -7.55
CA THR A 444 -8.97 -9.79 -8.70
C THR A 444 -7.57 -10.30 -8.33
N MET A 445 -6.78 -10.63 -9.35
CA MET A 445 -5.37 -10.99 -9.17
C MET A 445 -4.56 -9.85 -8.53
N GLU A 446 -4.84 -8.60 -8.91
CA GLU A 446 -4.24 -7.40 -8.29
C GLU A 446 -4.55 -7.34 -6.80
N ASN A 447 -5.78 -7.69 -6.37
CA ASN A 447 -6.11 -7.75 -4.95
C ASN A 447 -5.33 -8.84 -4.21
N ILE A 448 -5.16 -10.03 -4.80
CA ILE A 448 -4.36 -11.10 -4.18
C ILE A 448 -2.90 -10.66 -3.99
N VAL A 449 -2.31 -10.04 -5.02
CA VAL A 449 -0.94 -9.50 -4.97
C VAL A 449 -0.81 -8.45 -3.87
N MET A 450 -1.77 -7.51 -3.78
CA MET A 450 -1.80 -6.49 -2.72
C MET A 450 -1.86 -7.10 -1.32
N LEU A 451 -2.76 -8.07 -1.08
CA LEU A 451 -2.89 -8.73 0.22
C LEU A 451 -1.60 -9.49 0.59
N MET A 452 -0.97 -10.17 -0.39
CA MET A 452 0.29 -10.87 -0.15
C MET A 452 1.48 -9.92 0.04
N HIS A 453 1.45 -8.73 -0.56
CA HIS A 453 2.43 -7.67 -0.29
C HIS A 453 2.32 -7.21 1.17
N GLN A 454 1.11 -6.95 1.66
CA GLN A 454 0.86 -6.63 3.08
C GLN A 454 1.36 -7.73 4.03
N VAL A 455 1.12 -9.01 3.70
CA VAL A 455 1.66 -10.14 4.48
C VAL A 455 3.19 -10.15 4.45
N SER A 456 3.83 -9.85 3.32
CA SER A 456 5.30 -9.77 3.25
C SER A 456 5.87 -8.62 4.08
N MET A 457 5.16 -7.49 4.18
CA MET A 457 5.54 -6.36 5.03
C MET A 457 5.48 -6.74 6.52
N GLY A 458 4.38 -7.38 6.95
CA GLY A 458 4.25 -7.86 8.32
C GLY A 458 5.31 -8.92 8.68
N MET A 459 5.64 -9.84 7.76
CA MET A 459 6.69 -10.84 7.99
C MET A 459 8.10 -10.24 8.00
N LYS A 460 8.38 -9.22 7.18
CA LYS A 460 9.62 -8.44 7.24
C LYS A 460 9.78 -7.78 8.61
N TYR A 461 8.71 -7.17 9.13
CA TYR A 461 8.71 -6.60 10.47
C TYR A 461 9.04 -7.66 11.54
N LEU A 462 8.44 -8.85 11.47
CA LEU A 462 8.73 -9.93 12.42
C LEU A 462 10.18 -10.42 12.32
N GLU A 463 10.73 -10.51 11.10
CA GLU A 463 12.15 -10.84 10.86
C GLU A 463 13.08 -9.80 11.51
N GLU A 464 12.80 -8.52 11.35
CA GLU A 464 13.57 -7.41 11.95
C GLU A 464 13.50 -7.40 13.49
N ARG A 465 12.46 -8.01 14.07
CA ARG A 465 12.29 -8.19 15.53
C ARG A 465 12.78 -9.55 16.04
N ASN A 466 13.48 -10.33 15.20
CA ASN A 466 13.96 -11.68 15.53
C ASN A 466 12.84 -12.59 16.06
N PHE A 467 11.65 -12.47 15.47
CA PHE A 467 10.45 -13.18 15.89
C PHE A 467 10.02 -14.19 14.83
N VAL A 468 10.07 -15.47 15.15
CA VAL A 468 9.74 -16.56 14.21
C VAL A 468 8.28 -16.97 14.39
N HIS A 469 7.49 -16.88 13.32
CA HIS A 469 6.07 -17.15 13.33
C HIS A 469 5.75 -18.63 13.53
N ARG A 470 6.41 -19.53 12.78
CA ARG A 470 6.29 -21.01 12.84
C ARG A 470 4.96 -21.60 12.37
N ASP A 471 3.95 -20.79 12.02
CA ASP A 471 2.66 -21.28 11.51
C ASP A 471 2.07 -20.33 10.46
N LEU A 472 2.92 -19.73 9.63
CA LEU A 472 2.45 -18.86 8.56
C LEU A 472 1.69 -19.69 7.50
N ALA A 473 0.42 -19.39 7.32
CA ALA A 473 -0.49 -20.08 6.40
C ALA A 473 -1.68 -19.18 6.07
N ALA A 474 -2.41 -19.43 4.98
CA ALA A 474 -3.56 -18.60 4.60
C ALA A 474 -4.72 -18.66 5.61
N ARG A 475 -4.78 -19.68 6.47
CA ARG A 475 -5.71 -19.75 7.62
C ARG A 475 -5.37 -18.76 8.74
N ASN A 476 -4.11 -18.33 8.81
CA ASN A 476 -3.54 -17.45 9.82
C ASN A 476 -3.27 -16.04 9.26
N VAL A 477 -3.69 -15.78 8.02
CA VAL A 477 -3.83 -14.41 7.50
C VAL A 477 -5.30 -14.04 7.63
N LEU A 478 -5.61 -13.09 8.51
CA LEU A 478 -6.97 -12.60 8.72
C LEU A 478 -7.19 -11.31 7.96
N LEU A 479 -8.42 -11.11 7.47
CA LEU A 479 -8.80 -9.92 6.74
C LEU A 479 -9.61 -8.99 7.64
N VAL A 480 -9.23 -7.71 7.63
CA VAL A 480 -10.08 -6.64 8.16
C VAL A 480 -11.18 -6.35 7.13
N ASN A 481 -10.80 -6.22 5.86
CA ASN A 481 -11.70 -6.11 4.71
C ASN A 481 -11.02 -6.73 3.46
N GLN A 482 -11.64 -6.59 2.28
CA GLN A 482 -11.10 -7.15 1.02
C GLN A 482 -9.72 -6.60 0.62
N GLN A 483 -9.32 -5.45 1.15
CA GLN A 483 -8.09 -4.75 0.81
C GLN A 483 -7.06 -4.68 1.95
N TYR A 484 -7.34 -5.31 3.11
CA TYR A 484 -6.51 -5.21 4.29
C TYR A 484 -6.35 -6.54 5.02
N ALA A 485 -5.15 -7.11 4.93
CA ALA A 485 -4.72 -8.33 5.60
C ALA A 485 -3.88 -8.06 6.85
N LYS A 486 -3.99 -8.95 7.83
CA LYS A 486 -3.18 -9.00 9.05
C LYS A 486 -2.77 -10.43 9.35
N ILE A 487 -1.50 -10.62 9.70
CA ILE A 487 -0.95 -11.90 10.14
C ILE A 487 -1.39 -12.18 11.58
N SER A 488 -1.83 -13.40 11.84
CA SER A 488 -2.45 -13.83 13.10
C SER A 488 -1.87 -15.15 13.60
N ASP A 489 -2.28 -15.53 14.80
CA ASP A 489 -2.03 -16.82 15.43
C ASP A 489 -0.54 -17.14 15.64
N PHE A 490 0.07 -16.31 16.48
CA PHE A 490 1.41 -16.53 17.01
C PHE A 490 1.46 -17.62 18.11
N GLY A 491 0.44 -18.49 18.20
CA GLY A 491 0.34 -19.51 19.25
C GLY A 491 1.41 -20.60 19.19
N LEU A 492 2.23 -20.62 18.14
CA LEU A 492 3.43 -21.44 18.02
C LEU A 492 4.70 -20.60 17.90
N SER A 493 4.61 -19.28 17.97
CA SER A 493 5.76 -18.41 17.70
C SER A 493 6.77 -18.42 18.82
N LYS A 494 8.03 -18.10 18.50
CA LYS A 494 9.11 -17.98 19.47
C LYS A 494 9.96 -16.77 19.12
N ALA A 495 10.29 -15.98 20.13
CA ALA A 495 11.36 -14.99 20.01
C ALA A 495 12.72 -15.69 20.10
N LEU A 496 13.66 -15.24 19.28
CA LEU A 496 15.04 -15.71 19.33
C LEU A 496 15.86 -14.88 20.32
N GLY A 497 16.87 -15.49 20.95
CA GLY A 497 17.89 -14.76 21.69
C GLY A 497 18.73 -13.90 20.75
N ALA A 498 19.39 -12.87 21.28
CA ALA A 498 20.18 -11.93 20.47
C ALA A 498 21.30 -12.62 19.65
N ASP A 499 21.82 -13.75 20.13
CA ASP A 499 22.88 -14.53 19.49
C ASP A 499 22.35 -15.77 18.72
N ASP A 500 21.04 -16.00 18.72
CA ASP A 500 20.43 -17.19 18.12
C ASP A 500 19.81 -16.87 16.75
N ASN A 501 20.25 -17.57 15.71
CA ASN A 501 19.68 -17.44 14.36
C ASN A 501 18.52 -18.42 14.08
N TYR A 502 18.22 -19.32 15.02
CA TYR A 502 17.16 -20.31 14.89
C TYR A 502 16.68 -20.83 16.25
N TYR A 503 15.43 -21.26 16.32
CA TYR A 503 14.84 -21.99 17.44
C TYR A 503 14.83 -23.49 17.16
N LYS A 504 15.26 -24.31 18.12
CA LYS A 504 15.20 -25.77 18.04
C LYS A 504 14.13 -26.32 18.97
N ALA A 505 13.07 -26.90 18.42
CA ALA A 505 12.01 -27.47 19.24
C ALA A 505 12.48 -28.76 19.96
N ARG A 506 12.08 -28.92 21.23
CA ARG A 506 12.49 -30.05 22.09
C ARG A 506 11.54 -31.25 22.03
N THR A 507 10.28 -31.04 21.65
CA THR A 507 9.24 -32.08 21.57
C THR A 507 8.48 -32.00 20.24
N GLY A 508 8.11 -33.16 19.69
CA GLY A 508 7.24 -33.26 18.52
C GLY A 508 5.77 -33.09 18.91
N GLY A 509 4.98 -32.41 18.08
CA GLY A 509 3.54 -32.16 18.30
C GLY A 509 2.74 -32.36 17.00
N LYS A 510 1.46 -31.94 16.99
CA LYS A 510 0.64 -31.91 15.76
C LYS A 510 1.10 -30.77 14.85
N TRP A 511 2.08 -31.05 13.99
CA TRP A 511 2.73 -30.02 13.17
C TRP A 511 2.06 -29.91 11.80
N PRO A 512 1.86 -28.69 11.25
CA PRO A 512 1.32 -28.48 9.92
C PRO A 512 2.40 -28.71 8.85
N LEU A 513 2.81 -29.98 8.70
CA LEU A 513 3.97 -30.40 7.90
C LEU A 513 4.00 -29.85 6.46
N LYS A 514 2.84 -29.59 5.85
CA LYS A 514 2.75 -29.08 4.47
C LYS A 514 3.24 -27.64 4.30
N TRP A 515 3.33 -26.86 5.36
CA TRP A 515 3.85 -25.49 5.33
C TRP A 515 5.31 -25.42 5.74
N TYR A 516 5.83 -26.47 6.37
CA TYR A 516 7.15 -26.43 6.98
C TYR A 516 8.26 -26.62 5.96
N ALA A 517 9.34 -25.88 6.17
CA ALA A 517 10.57 -26.06 5.43
C ALA A 517 11.21 -27.43 5.74
N PRO A 518 12.00 -28.01 4.83
CA PRO A 518 12.65 -29.31 5.04
C PRO A 518 13.45 -29.37 6.34
N GLU A 519 14.17 -28.30 6.68
CA GLU A 519 14.98 -28.23 7.91
C GLU A 519 14.15 -28.22 9.20
N CYS A 520 12.89 -27.73 9.15
CA CYS A 520 11.96 -27.82 10.27
C CYS A 520 11.51 -29.25 10.50
N ILE A 521 11.28 -30.00 9.42
CA ILE A 521 10.78 -31.36 9.47
C ILE A 521 11.89 -32.33 9.88
N GLN A 522 13.09 -32.18 9.32
CA GLN A 522 14.22 -33.07 9.56
C GLN A 522 14.97 -32.76 10.88
N PHE A 523 15.15 -31.48 11.20
CA PHE A 523 16.03 -31.05 12.30
C PHE A 523 15.32 -30.24 13.39
N HIS A 524 14.01 -30.02 13.26
CA HIS A 524 13.23 -29.18 14.18
C HIS A 524 13.77 -27.76 14.34
N LYS A 525 14.46 -27.24 13.31
CA LYS A 525 15.04 -25.90 13.28
C LYS A 525 14.06 -24.91 12.63
N PHE A 526 13.68 -23.88 13.37
CA PHE A 526 12.79 -22.81 12.93
C PHE A 526 13.53 -21.47 12.90
N SER A 527 13.39 -20.72 11.83
CA SER A 527 13.99 -19.40 11.65
C SER A 527 13.11 -18.54 10.74
N SER A 528 13.43 -17.24 10.60
CA SER A 528 12.77 -16.38 9.61
C SER A 528 12.85 -16.97 8.19
N LYS A 529 13.95 -17.66 7.84
CA LYS A 529 14.07 -18.37 6.56
C LYS A 529 13.09 -19.54 6.43
N SER A 530 12.76 -20.24 7.52
CA SER A 530 11.71 -21.26 7.47
C SER A 530 10.31 -20.66 7.32
N ASP A 531 10.08 -19.46 7.84
CA ASP A 531 8.85 -18.72 7.59
C ASP A 531 8.77 -18.24 6.13
N VAL A 532 9.90 -17.91 5.48
CA VAL A 532 9.93 -17.60 4.03
C VAL A 532 9.43 -18.79 3.20
N TRP A 533 9.81 -20.03 3.56
CA TRP A 533 9.25 -21.22 2.91
C TRP A 533 7.73 -21.28 3.08
N SER A 534 7.27 -21.09 4.32
CA SER A 534 5.83 -21.08 4.68
C SER A 534 5.07 -19.97 3.94
N PHE A 535 5.71 -18.81 3.70
CA PHE A 535 5.18 -17.72 2.89
C PHE A 535 4.98 -18.15 1.44
N GLY A 536 5.93 -18.87 0.83
CA GLY A 536 5.76 -19.43 -0.52
C GLY A 536 4.56 -20.37 -0.62
N ILE A 537 4.33 -21.22 0.39
CA ILE A 537 3.13 -22.07 0.46
C ILE A 537 1.86 -21.23 0.62
N THR A 538 1.90 -20.19 1.45
CA THR A 538 0.79 -19.26 1.66
C THR A 538 0.44 -18.48 0.40
N MET A 539 1.43 -18.05 -0.37
CA MET A 539 1.23 -17.47 -1.71
C MET A 539 0.51 -18.47 -2.61
N TRP A 540 0.96 -19.72 -2.68
CA TRP A 540 0.31 -20.74 -3.50
C TRP A 540 -1.16 -20.95 -3.09
N GLU A 541 -1.47 -20.98 -1.79
CA GLU A 541 -2.86 -20.99 -1.29
C GLU A 541 -3.66 -19.78 -1.78
N ALA A 542 -3.08 -18.58 -1.71
CA ALA A 542 -3.75 -17.34 -2.10
C ALA A 542 -4.03 -17.31 -3.62
N PHE A 543 -3.01 -17.56 -4.45
CA PHE A 543 -3.12 -17.58 -5.91
C PHE A 543 -3.96 -18.75 -6.45
N SER A 544 -4.17 -19.80 -5.66
CA SER A 544 -5.12 -20.89 -5.97
C SER A 544 -6.52 -20.69 -5.38
N TYR A 545 -6.82 -19.48 -4.87
CA TYR A 545 -8.10 -19.12 -4.26
C TYR A 545 -8.50 -20.02 -3.07
N GLY A 546 -7.56 -20.28 -2.16
CA GLY A 546 -7.75 -21.14 -0.99
C GLY A 546 -7.56 -22.63 -1.28
N GLY A 547 -6.81 -22.98 -2.33
CA GLY A 547 -6.47 -24.35 -2.66
C GLY A 547 -5.69 -25.05 -1.53
N LYS A 548 -5.88 -26.36 -1.37
CA LYS A 548 -5.15 -27.15 -0.38
C LYS A 548 -3.76 -27.53 -0.93
N PRO A 549 -2.65 -27.13 -0.28
CA PRO A 549 -1.30 -27.42 -0.78
C PRO A 549 -1.03 -28.92 -0.77
N TYR A 550 -0.25 -29.38 -1.75
CA TYR A 550 0.08 -30.79 -1.97
C TYR A 550 -1.16 -31.70 -1.89
N LYS A 551 -2.22 -31.34 -2.64
CA LYS A 551 -3.48 -32.08 -2.63
C LYS A 551 -3.18 -33.56 -2.94
N LYS A 552 -3.79 -34.46 -2.16
CA LYS A 552 -3.60 -35.93 -2.21
C LYS A 552 -2.29 -36.48 -1.60
N MET A 553 -1.32 -35.64 -1.23
CA MET A 553 -0.10 -36.11 -0.57
C MET A 553 -0.20 -36.05 0.97
N LYS A 554 0.36 -37.05 1.64
CA LYS A 554 0.59 -37.10 3.10
C LYS A 554 1.98 -36.58 3.45
N GLY A 555 2.26 -36.35 4.74
CA GLY A 555 3.52 -35.76 5.22
C GLY A 555 4.81 -36.38 4.64
N PRO A 556 5.00 -37.71 4.72
CA PRO A 556 6.18 -38.36 4.16
C PRO A 556 6.29 -38.23 2.62
N GLU A 557 5.17 -38.31 1.91
CA GLU A 557 5.13 -38.17 0.45
C GLU A 557 5.53 -36.75 0.01
N VAL A 558 5.14 -35.74 0.79
CA VAL A 558 5.54 -34.34 0.56
C VAL A 558 7.06 -34.19 0.70
N MET A 559 7.68 -34.85 1.69
CA MET A 559 9.13 -34.80 1.86
C MET A 559 9.87 -35.44 0.69
N SER A 560 9.50 -36.65 0.30
CA SER A 560 10.12 -37.32 -0.86
C SER A 560 9.92 -36.52 -2.16
N PHE A 561 8.76 -35.88 -2.32
CA PHE A 561 8.51 -34.98 -3.45
C PHE A 561 9.46 -33.77 -3.44
N ILE A 562 9.65 -33.11 -2.30
CA ILE A 562 10.56 -31.95 -2.18
C ILE A 562 12.03 -32.36 -2.39
N GLU A 563 12.45 -33.49 -1.81
CA GLU A 563 13.81 -34.03 -1.90
C GLU A 563 14.20 -34.44 -3.33
N SER A 564 13.22 -34.82 -4.16
CA SER A 564 13.44 -35.05 -5.61
C SER A 564 13.76 -33.78 -6.41
N GLY A 565 13.72 -32.60 -5.79
CA GLY A 565 13.84 -31.30 -6.45
C GLY A 565 12.51 -30.77 -6.99
N SER A 566 11.42 -31.54 -6.91
CA SER A 566 10.09 -31.14 -7.39
C SER A 566 9.45 -30.07 -6.51
N ARG A 567 8.63 -29.21 -7.11
CA ARG A 567 7.86 -28.13 -6.45
C ARG A 567 6.42 -28.12 -6.95
N MET A 568 5.52 -27.46 -6.23
CA MET A 568 4.11 -27.36 -6.65
C MET A 568 3.99 -26.60 -7.96
N ASP A 569 3.02 -26.99 -8.78
CA ASP A 569 2.74 -26.34 -10.06
C ASP A 569 2.21 -24.91 -9.88
N CYS A 570 2.41 -24.08 -10.91
CA CYS A 570 1.87 -22.73 -10.97
C CYS A 570 0.33 -22.75 -10.90
N PRO A 571 -0.30 -22.03 -9.94
CA PRO A 571 -1.76 -21.91 -9.91
C PRO A 571 -2.32 -21.27 -11.19
N ALA A 572 -3.52 -21.67 -11.59
CA ALA A 572 -4.17 -21.13 -12.79
C ALA A 572 -4.36 -19.60 -12.68
N GLY A 573 -3.89 -18.86 -13.69
CA GLY A 573 -3.95 -17.41 -13.74
C GLY A 573 -2.90 -16.68 -12.89
N CYS A 574 -2.06 -17.40 -12.12
CA CYS A 574 -0.97 -16.79 -11.37
C CYS A 574 0.06 -16.18 -12.32
N PRO A 575 0.48 -14.91 -12.11
CA PRO A 575 1.57 -14.32 -12.88
C PRO A 575 2.88 -15.11 -12.71
N GLU A 576 3.64 -15.23 -13.80
CA GLU A 576 4.90 -15.98 -13.80
C GLU A 576 5.89 -15.44 -12.76
N THR A 577 6.05 -14.12 -12.67
CA THR A 577 6.91 -13.46 -11.67
C THR A 577 6.55 -13.85 -10.22
N MET A 578 5.26 -14.06 -9.93
CA MET A 578 4.82 -14.48 -8.59
C MET A 578 5.12 -15.96 -8.33
N HIS A 579 4.99 -16.81 -9.36
CA HIS A 579 5.39 -18.21 -9.26
C HIS A 579 6.90 -18.39 -9.14
N GLU A 580 7.69 -17.55 -9.81
CA GLU A 580 9.15 -17.50 -9.63
C GLU A 580 9.52 -17.14 -8.19
N LEU A 581 8.87 -16.12 -7.61
CA LEU A 581 9.07 -15.78 -6.21
C LEU A 581 8.69 -16.94 -5.27
N MET A 582 7.61 -17.69 -5.56
CA MET A 582 7.28 -18.90 -4.79
C MET A 582 8.41 -19.95 -4.87
N LYS A 583 8.97 -20.19 -6.07
CA LYS A 583 10.11 -21.12 -6.26
C LYS A 583 11.34 -20.65 -5.49
N GLU A 584 11.62 -19.36 -5.45
CA GLU A 584 12.72 -18.79 -4.65
C GLU A 584 12.49 -19.01 -3.14
N CYS A 585 11.26 -18.84 -2.66
CA CYS A 585 10.87 -19.14 -1.28
C CYS A 585 11.09 -20.63 -0.95
N TRP A 586 10.89 -21.52 -1.93
CA TRP A 586 11.11 -22.97 -1.80
C TRP A 586 12.54 -23.42 -2.15
N THR A 587 13.52 -22.54 -2.06
CA THR A 587 14.94 -22.92 -2.12
C THR A 587 15.26 -23.88 -0.97
N TYR A 588 15.78 -25.07 -1.31
CA TYR A 588 15.97 -26.17 -0.35
C TYR A 588 16.97 -25.79 0.75
N LYS A 589 18.16 -25.32 0.37
CA LYS A 589 19.17 -24.84 1.31
C LYS A 589 18.75 -23.49 1.88
N HIS A 590 18.62 -23.40 3.19
CA HIS A 590 18.08 -22.21 3.85
C HIS A 590 19.02 -20.99 3.78
N GLU A 591 20.32 -21.22 3.57
CA GLU A 591 21.34 -20.19 3.40
C GLU A 591 21.17 -19.45 2.07
N GLU A 592 20.82 -20.18 1.00
CA GLU A 592 20.59 -19.65 -0.34
C GLU A 592 19.17 -19.04 -0.48
N ARG A 593 18.23 -19.43 0.38
CA ARG A 593 16.85 -18.91 0.42
C ARG A 593 16.86 -17.41 0.76
N PRO A 594 16.08 -16.55 0.08
CA PRO A 594 16.02 -15.12 0.42
C PRO A 594 15.44 -14.88 1.83
N GLY A 595 15.75 -13.72 2.43
CA GLY A 595 15.05 -13.21 3.63
C GLY A 595 13.84 -12.35 3.26
N PHE A 596 13.02 -11.97 4.25
CA PHE A 596 11.81 -11.20 3.99
C PHE A 596 12.05 -9.79 3.45
N VAL A 597 13.20 -9.17 3.75
CA VAL A 597 13.60 -7.89 3.12
C VAL A 597 13.56 -7.98 1.59
N LYS A 598 14.14 -9.03 1.01
CA LYS A 598 14.19 -9.24 -0.45
C LYS A 598 12.84 -9.72 -1.01
N VAL A 599 12.11 -10.53 -0.25
CA VAL A 599 10.78 -11.01 -0.64
C VAL A 599 9.78 -9.85 -0.71
N GLU A 600 9.76 -8.98 0.31
CA GLU A 600 8.90 -7.79 0.35
C GLU A 600 9.22 -6.83 -0.79
N GLU A 601 10.51 -6.59 -1.07
CA GLU A 601 10.93 -5.75 -2.20
C GLU A 601 10.42 -6.29 -3.54
N LYS A 602 10.57 -7.59 -3.80
CA LYS A 602 10.07 -8.23 -5.03
C LYS A 602 8.54 -8.17 -5.14
N MET A 603 7.83 -8.44 -4.04
CA MET A 603 6.37 -8.31 -3.97
C MET A 603 5.94 -6.88 -4.27
N ARG A 604 6.58 -5.89 -3.63
CA ARG A 604 6.29 -4.47 -3.80
C ARG A 604 6.49 -4.01 -5.24
N ASN A 605 7.64 -4.35 -5.83
CA ASN A 605 7.97 -3.93 -7.19
C ASN A 605 6.97 -4.49 -8.20
N PHE A 606 6.59 -5.76 -8.06
CA PHE A 606 5.57 -6.37 -8.91
C PHE A 606 4.17 -5.77 -8.68
N TYR A 607 3.78 -5.60 -7.41
CA TYR A 607 2.51 -4.96 -7.06
C TYR A 607 2.38 -3.56 -7.67
N TYR A 608 3.42 -2.75 -7.55
CA TYR A 608 3.44 -1.40 -8.12
C TYR A 608 3.38 -1.40 -9.64
N SER A 609 4.01 -2.38 -10.31
CA SER A 609 4.01 -2.44 -11.78
C SER A 609 2.64 -2.78 -12.35
N ILE A 610 1.87 -3.65 -11.69
CA ILE A 610 0.52 -4.02 -12.15
C ILE A 610 -0.54 -3.00 -11.74
N SER A 611 -0.40 -2.35 -10.58
CA SER A 611 -1.41 -1.42 -10.06
C SER A 611 -1.43 -0.07 -10.78
N LYS A 612 -0.38 0.23 -11.55
CA LYS A 612 -0.29 1.40 -12.42
C LYS A 612 -1.11 1.26 -13.72
N LYS A 613 -1.63 0.06 -14.01
CA LYS A 613 -2.47 -0.20 -15.20
C LYS A 613 -3.92 0.21 -14.96
N ILE A 614 -4.61 0.70 -16.00
CA ILE A 614 -6.02 1.08 -15.93
C ILE A 614 -6.89 -0.16 -15.65
N PRO A 615 -7.92 -0.07 -14.78
CA PRO A 615 -8.95 -1.11 -14.65
C PRO A 615 -9.65 -1.40 -15.98
N ASP A 616 -9.92 -2.67 -16.29
CA ASP A 616 -10.46 -3.08 -17.60
C ASP A 616 -11.77 -2.38 -18.01
N TYR A 617 -12.60 -1.91 -17.06
CA TYR A 617 -13.85 -1.21 -17.35
C TYR A 617 -13.68 0.23 -17.89
N MET A 618 -12.48 0.80 -17.79
CA MET A 618 -12.12 2.08 -18.41
C MET A 618 -11.43 1.90 -19.77
N LYS A 619 -11.32 0.66 -20.27
CA LYS A 619 -10.90 0.37 -21.66
C LYS A 619 -12.17 0.34 -22.52
N THR A 620 -12.19 1.07 -23.63
CA THR A 620 -13.25 0.92 -24.65
C THR A 620 -13.19 -0.49 -25.28
N GLU A 621 -14.23 -0.90 -26.01
CA GLU A 621 -14.28 -2.24 -26.68
C GLU A 621 -13.08 -2.53 -27.61
N ASN A 622 -12.28 -1.51 -27.95
CA ASN A 622 -11.05 -1.61 -28.75
C ASN A 622 -9.74 -1.42 -27.95
N GLY A 623 -9.79 -1.32 -26.62
CA GLY A 623 -8.60 -1.13 -25.77
C GLY A 623 -8.05 0.30 -25.69
N GLU A 624 -8.74 1.29 -26.28
CA GLU A 624 -8.37 2.71 -26.20
C GLU A 624 -9.07 3.42 -25.02
N PRO A 625 -8.49 4.48 -24.44
CA PRO A 625 -9.14 5.26 -23.37
C PRO A 625 -10.37 6.02 -23.89
N PRO A 626 -11.33 6.37 -23.00
CA PRO A 626 -12.50 7.15 -23.39
C PRO A 626 -12.07 8.56 -23.83
N LYS A 627 -12.69 9.06 -24.90
CA LYS A 627 -12.42 10.37 -25.52
C LYS A 627 -12.60 11.55 -24.58
#